data_AF-A0A7L8A0X3-F1
#
_entry.id   AF-A0A7L8A0X3-F1
#
_cell.length_a   1.000
_cell.length_b   1.000
_cell.length_c   1.000
_cell.angle_alpha   90.00
_cell.angle_beta   90.00
_cell.angle_gamma   90.00
#
_symmetry.space_group_name_H-M   'P 1'
#
loop_
_entity.id
_entity.type
_entity.pdbx_description
1 polymer ?
#
loop_
_entity_poly.entity_id
_entity_poly.type
_entity_poly.pdbx_seq_one_letter_code
_entity_poly.pdbx_strand_id
1 'polypeptide(L)'
;MKLKLLTIIAALSTSTAFAETCEKVLEKQNEYGQSFLNGLTLESIDHRTIGYPELKFSDFYNESMQIVGQKQIRMYEVEEDGSVVKFKNNYNRYTDRENMGEYYKGRTYQVIVEKVSETEFDVSFYKARTEGGARSLKYIFDKDMSKNLIQGDDKSMPIRYKATDESLQRVKTLKCSE
;
A
#
# COMPACT_ATOMS: atom_id res chain seq x y z
N MET A 1 37.96 -45.46 -26.78
CA MET A 1 37.37 -44.28 -26.11
C MET A 1 35.91 -44.58 -25.81
N LYS A 2 35.50 -44.58 -24.53
CA LYS A 2 34.10 -44.79 -24.12
C LYS A 2 33.46 -43.41 -23.87
N LEU A 3 32.47 -43.04 -24.68
CA LEU A 3 31.65 -41.85 -24.44
C LEU A 3 30.65 -42.16 -23.31
N LYS A 4 30.73 -41.42 -22.21
CA LYS A 4 29.71 -41.45 -21.14
C LYS A 4 28.64 -40.41 -21.49
N LEU A 5 27.42 -40.87 -21.72
CA LEU A 5 26.21 -40.04 -21.79
C LEU A 5 25.87 -39.58 -20.35
N LEU A 6 25.87 -38.28 -20.10
CA LEU A 6 25.36 -37.69 -18.85
C LEU A 6 23.94 -37.20 -19.11
N THR A 7 22.97 -37.97 -18.65
CA THR A 7 21.55 -37.62 -18.65
C THR A 7 21.31 -36.54 -17.59
N ILE A 8 21.08 -35.29 -18.00
CA ILE A 8 20.66 -34.22 -17.11
C ILE A 8 19.16 -34.40 -16.86
N ILE A 9 18.82 -34.97 -15.70
CA ILE A 9 17.46 -34.91 -15.17
C ILE A 9 17.26 -33.47 -14.70
N ALA A 10 16.62 -32.66 -15.53
CA ALA A 10 16.07 -31.38 -15.12
C ALA A 10 14.92 -31.65 -14.14
N ALA A 11 15.26 -31.77 -12.85
CA ALA A 11 14.27 -31.72 -11.80
C ALA A 11 13.65 -30.31 -11.82
N LEU A 12 12.41 -30.21 -12.33
CA LEU A 12 11.56 -29.07 -12.05
C LEU A 12 11.36 -29.03 -10.53
N SER A 13 12.17 -28.26 -9.82
CA SER A 13 11.88 -27.85 -8.46
C SER A 13 10.71 -26.87 -8.53
N THR A 14 9.49 -27.38 -8.43
CA THR A 14 8.32 -26.56 -8.12
C THR A 14 8.57 -25.97 -6.74
N SER A 15 8.96 -24.70 -6.71
CA SER A 15 8.97 -23.90 -5.50
C SER A 15 7.52 -23.76 -5.05
N THR A 16 7.05 -24.63 -4.15
CA THR A 16 5.81 -24.40 -3.42
C THR A 16 6.06 -23.26 -2.45
N ALA A 17 5.97 -22.03 -2.95
CA ALA A 17 5.67 -20.89 -2.11
C ALA A 17 4.34 -21.22 -1.39
N PHE A 18 4.32 -21.07 -0.08
CA PHE A 18 3.14 -21.31 0.74
C PHE A 18 2.00 -20.43 0.25
N ALA A 19 1.10 -20.97 -0.58
CA ALA A 19 -0.15 -20.32 -0.89
C ALA A 19 -0.93 -20.20 0.42
N GLU A 20 -1.24 -18.98 0.85
CA GLU A 20 -2.21 -18.78 1.93
C GLU A 20 -3.50 -19.52 1.53
N THR A 21 -4.06 -20.33 2.42
CA THR A 21 -5.32 -21.02 2.14
C THR A 21 -6.44 -19.99 2.01
N CYS A 22 -7.46 -20.29 1.21
CA CYS A 22 -8.55 -19.32 1.02
C CYS A 22 -9.30 -18.98 2.30
N GLU A 23 -9.40 -19.92 3.23
CA GLU A 23 -9.92 -19.65 4.57
C GLU A 23 -9.14 -18.55 5.30
N LYS A 24 -7.80 -18.58 5.24
CA LYS A 24 -6.95 -17.53 5.84
C LYS A 24 -7.06 -16.20 5.11
N VAL A 25 -7.20 -16.23 3.79
CA VAL A 25 -7.43 -15.03 2.99
C VAL A 25 -8.74 -14.37 3.40
N LEU A 26 -9.82 -15.14 3.54
CA LEU A 26 -11.13 -14.65 4.00
C LEU A 26 -11.07 -14.11 5.44
N GLU A 27 -10.39 -14.80 6.35
CA GLU A 27 -10.17 -14.32 7.72
C GLU A 27 -9.49 -12.94 7.72
N LYS A 28 -8.42 -12.79 6.93
CA LYS A 28 -7.70 -11.53 6.80
C LYS A 28 -8.49 -10.46 6.05
N GLN A 29 -9.33 -10.82 5.08
CA GLN A 29 -10.24 -9.87 4.43
C GLN A 29 -11.27 -9.31 5.43
N ASN A 30 -11.74 -10.12 6.38
CA ASN A 30 -12.60 -9.63 7.45
C ASN A 30 -11.86 -8.72 8.44
N GLU A 31 -10.57 -9.00 8.70
CA GLU A 31 -9.74 -8.18 9.61
C GLU A 31 -9.30 -6.85 8.99
N TYR A 32 -8.80 -6.88 7.75
CA TYR A 32 -8.15 -5.74 7.10
C TYR A 32 -9.04 -5.04 6.06
N GLY A 33 -10.14 -5.66 5.65
CA GLY A 33 -10.97 -5.18 4.54
C GLY A 33 -10.29 -5.32 3.18
N GLN A 34 -10.97 -4.81 2.16
CA GLN A 34 -10.51 -4.80 0.77
C GLN A 34 -10.62 -3.40 0.16
N SER A 35 -9.93 -3.17 -0.95
CA SER A 35 -10.07 -1.97 -1.78
C SER A 35 -9.63 -2.25 -3.22
N PHE A 36 -9.96 -1.34 -4.15
CA PHE A 36 -9.47 -1.45 -5.53
C PHE A 36 -7.92 -1.45 -5.66
N LEU A 37 -7.19 -1.10 -4.60
CA LEU A 37 -5.73 -1.09 -4.59
C LEU A 37 -5.13 -2.48 -4.40
N ASN A 38 -5.89 -3.45 -3.87
CA ASN A 38 -5.33 -4.76 -3.56
C ASN A 38 -4.76 -5.43 -4.81
N GLY A 39 -3.50 -5.89 -4.70
CA GLY A 39 -2.75 -6.52 -5.78
C GLY A 39 -2.15 -5.57 -6.82
N LEU A 40 -2.37 -4.26 -6.73
CA LEU A 40 -1.76 -3.31 -7.67
C LEU A 40 -0.29 -3.05 -7.36
N THR A 41 0.48 -2.90 -8.44
CA THR A 41 1.79 -2.25 -8.44
C THR A 41 1.64 -0.97 -9.24
N LEU A 42 1.99 0.17 -8.65
CA LEU A 42 1.90 1.48 -9.27
C LEU A 42 3.29 2.00 -9.57
N GLU A 43 3.53 2.48 -10.78
CA GLU A 43 4.77 3.13 -11.21
C GLU A 43 4.50 4.60 -11.57
N SER A 44 5.36 5.50 -11.10
CA SER A 44 5.22 6.93 -11.27
C SER A 44 5.40 7.29 -12.73
N ILE A 45 4.39 7.97 -13.28
CA ILE A 45 4.46 8.61 -14.61
C ILE A 45 4.49 10.14 -14.49
N ASP A 46 4.66 10.65 -13.26
CA ASP A 46 4.79 12.06 -12.98
C ASP A 46 6.02 12.66 -13.70
N HIS A 47 5.88 13.88 -14.21
CA HIS A 47 6.95 14.59 -14.91
C HIS A 47 8.06 15.07 -13.95
N ARG A 48 7.77 15.18 -12.65
CA ARG A 48 8.74 15.54 -11.62
C ARG A 48 9.61 14.34 -11.27
N THR A 49 10.80 14.61 -10.73
CA THR A 49 11.67 13.55 -10.22
C THR A 49 11.13 13.01 -8.90
N ILE A 50 10.62 11.78 -8.93
CA ILE A 50 10.10 11.08 -7.75
C ILE A 50 11.19 10.17 -7.18
N GLY A 51 11.52 10.36 -5.90
CA GLY A 51 12.59 9.58 -5.26
C GLY A 51 12.25 8.10 -5.10
N TYR A 52 10.95 7.79 -5.02
CA TYR A 52 10.43 6.43 -4.92
C TYR A 52 9.32 6.23 -5.95
N PRO A 53 9.69 5.81 -7.17
CA PRO A 53 8.75 5.79 -8.28
C PRO A 53 7.78 4.60 -8.23
N GLU A 54 7.93 3.64 -7.33
CA GLU A 54 7.12 2.42 -7.34
C GLU A 54 6.47 2.14 -5.98
N LEU A 55 5.17 1.82 -6.01
CA LEU A 55 4.34 1.42 -4.87
C LEU A 55 3.76 0.03 -5.13
N LYS A 56 3.78 -0.86 -4.13
CA LYS A 56 3.13 -2.18 -4.19
C LYS A 56 2.12 -2.32 -3.08
N PHE A 57 0.92 -2.77 -3.40
CA PHE A 57 -0.13 -3.05 -2.42
C PHE A 57 -0.25 -4.56 -2.18
N SER A 58 -0.64 -4.93 -0.96
CA SER A 58 -0.95 -6.33 -0.62
C SER A 58 -2.03 -6.91 -1.54
N ASP A 59 -1.91 -8.19 -1.90
CA ASP A 59 -2.72 -8.81 -2.95
C ASP A 59 -4.21 -8.94 -2.65
N PHE A 60 -4.59 -9.49 -1.50
CA PHE A 60 -5.99 -9.90 -1.26
C PHE A 60 -6.79 -9.01 -0.29
N TYR A 61 -6.10 -8.22 0.52
CA TYR A 61 -6.67 -7.46 1.64
C TYR A 61 -5.76 -6.27 1.99
N ASN A 62 -6.31 -5.23 2.63
CA ASN A 62 -5.62 -3.97 2.90
C ASN A 62 -4.62 -4.05 4.06
N GLU A 63 -3.65 -4.96 3.99
CA GLU A 63 -2.66 -5.11 5.06
C GLU A 63 -1.55 -4.06 4.98
N SER A 64 -1.03 -3.80 3.77
CA SER A 64 0.16 -2.96 3.60
C SER A 64 0.35 -2.36 2.23
N MET A 65 1.15 -1.29 2.22
CA MET A 65 1.73 -0.69 1.02
C MET A 65 3.25 -0.66 1.18
N GLN A 66 3.98 -1.12 0.17
CA GLN A 66 5.43 -1.05 0.07
C GLN A 66 5.81 0.10 -0.87
N ILE A 67 6.57 1.07 -0.35
CA ILE A 67 7.27 2.07 -1.16
C ILE A 67 8.60 1.44 -1.57
N VAL A 68 8.80 1.06 -2.83
CA VAL A 68 10.01 0.33 -3.26
C VAL A 68 11.25 1.21 -3.03
N GLY A 69 12.29 0.62 -2.42
CA GLY A 69 13.47 1.37 -1.95
C GLY A 69 13.32 2.00 -0.56
N GLN A 70 12.19 1.78 0.13
CA GLN A 70 11.92 2.16 1.51
C GLN A 70 11.34 0.99 2.31
N LYS A 71 10.88 1.26 3.53
CA LYS A 71 10.21 0.28 4.39
C LYS A 71 8.73 0.14 4.01
N GLN A 72 8.20 -1.08 4.08
CA GLN A 72 6.77 -1.38 4.08
C GLN A 72 6.03 -0.61 5.17
N ILE A 73 4.87 -0.05 4.84
CA ILE A 73 3.94 0.55 5.80
C ILE A 73 2.67 -0.29 5.89
N ARG A 74 2.14 -0.41 7.10
CA ARG A 74 0.83 -1.03 7.34
C ARG A 74 -0.28 -0.07 6.90
N MET A 75 -1.41 -0.60 6.48
CA MET A 75 -2.60 0.18 6.15
C MET A 75 -3.61 0.01 7.29
N TYR A 76 -3.85 1.07 8.06
CA TYR A 76 -4.85 1.13 9.12
C TYR A 76 -5.92 2.15 8.77
N GLU A 77 -7.12 1.97 9.32
CA GLU A 77 -8.25 2.90 9.15
C GLU A 77 -8.49 3.17 7.67
N VAL A 78 -8.59 2.07 6.90
CA VAL A 78 -8.77 2.13 5.45
C VAL A 78 -10.22 2.46 5.14
N GLU A 79 -10.41 3.56 4.43
CA GLU A 79 -11.70 4.06 3.97
C GLU A 79 -11.68 4.07 2.44
N GLU A 80 -12.66 3.43 1.81
CA GLU A 80 -12.87 3.48 0.36
C GLU A 80 -14.22 4.16 0.09
N ASP A 81 -14.21 5.19 -0.75
CA ASP A 81 -15.40 5.90 -1.23
C ASP A 81 -15.28 6.09 -2.74
N GLY A 82 -15.92 5.20 -3.49
CA GLY A 82 -15.93 5.21 -4.95
C GLY A 82 -14.53 5.15 -5.56
N SER A 83 -14.04 6.30 -6.03
CA SER A 83 -12.72 6.42 -6.66
C SER A 83 -11.58 6.72 -5.68
N VAL A 84 -11.85 6.87 -4.38
CA VAL A 84 -10.84 7.30 -3.41
C VAL A 84 -10.62 6.24 -2.34
N VAL A 85 -9.36 5.90 -2.08
CA VAL A 85 -8.93 5.13 -0.91
C VAL A 85 -8.04 6.00 -0.03
N LYS A 86 -8.37 6.06 1.26
CA LYS A 86 -7.61 6.78 2.29
C LYS A 86 -7.21 5.80 3.39
N PHE A 87 -5.97 5.91 3.87
CA PHE A 87 -5.50 5.11 5.00
C PHE A 87 -4.40 5.81 5.79
N LYS A 88 -4.16 5.34 7.01
CA LYS A 88 -3.08 5.80 7.90
C LYS A 88 -2.06 4.68 8.10
N ASN A 89 -0.79 5.04 8.32
CA ASN A 89 0.28 4.05 8.50
C ASN A 89 0.41 3.48 9.93
N ASN A 90 -0.35 4.04 10.88
CA ASN A 90 -0.37 3.61 12.28
C ASN A 90 -1.82 3.49 12.74
N TYR A 91 -2.07 2.52 13.63
CA TYR A 91 -3.35 2.36 14.30
C TYR A 91 -3.54 3.42 15.41
N ASN A 92 -4.71 4.06 15.44
CA ASN A 92 -5.12 4.90 16.57
C ASN A 92 -5.42 4.03 17.79
N ARG A 93 -4.69 4.23 18.88
CA ARG A 93 -4.86 3.44 20.11
C ARG A 93 -6.14 3.77 20.88
N TYR A 94 -6.79 4.88 20.53
CA TYR A 94 -7.96 5.40 21.24
C TYR A 94 -9.23 5.33 20.38
N THR A 95 -9.22 4.63 19.24
CA THR A 95 -10.38 4.50 18.34
C THR A 95 -11.68 4.17 19.07
N ASP A 96 -11.61 3.27 20.07
CA ASP A 96 -12.80 2.77 20.79
C ASP A 96 -12.96 3.39 22.19
N ARG A 97 -12.22 4.46 22.52
CA ARG A 97 -12.26 5.07 23.86
C ARG A 97 -12.97 6.42 23.83
N GLU A 98 -14.09 6.50 24.54
CA GLU A 98 -14.83 7.76 24.68
C GLU A 98 -13.99 8.85 25.37
N ASN A 99 -14.16 10.09 24.91
CA ASN A 99 -13.51 11.29 25.45
C ASN A 99 -11.97 11.26 25.44
N MET A 100 -11.37 10.36 24.67
CA MET A 100 -9.95 10.34 24.37
C MET A 100 -9.77 10.88 22.96
N GLY A 101 -8.82 11.81 22.77
CA GLY A 101 -8.47 12.30 21.43
C GLY A 101 -7.83 11.22 20.56
N GLU A 102 -7.19 11.61 19.46
CA GLU A 102 -6.47 10.65 18.61
C GLU A 102 -5.06 10.41 19.15
N TYR A 103 -4.62 9.15 19.21
CA TYR A 103 -3.24 8.82 19.58
C TYR A 103 -2.62 7.73 18.73
N TYR A 104 -1.59 8.11 17.99
CA TYR A 104 -0.76 7.22 17.19
C TYR A 104 0.65 7.09 17.76
N LYS A 105 1.26 5.91 17.63
CA LYS A 105 2.66 5.71 18.06
C LYS A 105 3.63 6.07 16.94
N GLY A 106 4.49 7.07 17.16
CA GLY A 106 5.59 7.40 16.24
C GLY A 106 5.20 8.40 15.15
N ARG A 107 5.90 8.38 14.01
CA ARG A 107 5.59 9.26 12.87
C ARG A 107 4.40 8.68 12.09
N THR A 108 3.29 9.41 12.11
CA THR A 108 2.07 9.02 11.38
C THR A 108 1.93 9.82 10.10
N TYR A 109 1.53 9.13 9.05
CA TYR A 109 1.22 9.67 7.73
C TYR A 109 -0.13 9.13 7.28
N GLN A 110 -0.85 9.95 6.53
CA GLN A 110 -2.03 9.56 5.80
C GLN A 110 -1.70 9.53 4.32
N VAL A 111 -2.19 8.51 3.64
CA VAL A 111 -2.08 8.36 2.20
C VAL A 111 -3.49 8.42 1.63
N ILE A 112 -3.66 9.19 0.56
CA ILE A 112 -4.90 9.25 -0.22
C ILE A 112 -4.52 8.84 -1.64
N VAL A 113 -5.21 7.84 -2.17
CA VAL A 113 -5.08 7.37 -3.55
C VAL A 113 -6.41 7.59 -4.26
N GLU A 114 -6.40 8.43 -5.28
CA GLU A 114 -7.57 8.75 -6.09
C GLU A 114 -7.42 8.13 -7.47
N LYS A 115 -8.40 7.33 -7.89
CA LYS A 115 -8.49 6.73 -9.21
C LYS A 115 -8.92 7.80 -10.21
N VAL A 116 -8.02 8.15 -11.13
CA VAL A 116 -8.26 9.11 -12.21
C VAL A 116 -8.80 8.40 -13.45
N SER A 117 -8.33 7.18 -13.69
CA SER A 117 -8.87 6.24 -14.68
C SER A 117 -8.66 4.81 -14.18
N GLU A 118 -9.12 3.81 -14.93
CA GLU A 118 -8.92 2.40 -14.58
C GLU A 118 -7.44 2.00 -14.38
N THR A 119 -6.50 2.78 -14.91
CA THR A 119 -5.07 2.47 -14.80
C THR A 119 -4.24 3.59 -14.19
N GLU A 120 -4.81 4.76 -13.92
CA GLU A 120 -4.07 5.92 -13.44
C GLU A 120 -4.60 6.45 -12.12
N PHE A 121 -3.68 6.84 -11.24
CA PHE A 121 -3.97 7.19 -9.87
C PHE A 121 -3.17 8.41 -9.44
N ASP A 122 -3.83 9.31 -8.71
CA ASP A 122 -3.18 10.41 -8.02
C ASP A 122 -2.97 10.04 -6.55
N VAL A 123 -1.70 10.04 -6.10
CA VAL A 123 -1.32 9.64 -4.74
C VAL A 123 -0.81 10.85 -3.96
N SER A 124 -1.44 11.13 -2.83
CA SER A 124 -1.08 12.22 -1.92
C SER A 124 -0.63 11.69 -0.56
N PHE A 125 0.48 12.22 -0.05
CA PHE A 125 1.03 11.89 1.26
C PHE A 125 0.91 13.08 2.21
N TYR A 126 0.35 12.85 3.38
CA TYR A 126 0.16 13.87 4.41
C TYR A 126 0.85 13.45 5.69
N LYS A 127 1.49 14.39 6.40
CA LYS A 127 2.08 14.12 7.71
C LYS A 127 1.21 14.66 8.82
N ALA A 128 1.05 13.80 9.81
CA ALA A 128 0.36 14.15 11.01
C ALA A 128 1.21 15.11 11.85
N ARG A 129 0.61 16.20 12.30
CA ARG A 129 1.08 17.07 13.37
C ARG A 129 0.04 17.07 14.48
N THR A 130 0.48 17.22 15.72
CA THR A 130 -0.41 17.24 16.87
C THR A 130 -0.79 18.67 17.22
N GLU A 131 -2.07 18.91 17.48
CA GLU A 131 -2.59 20.13 18.11
C GLU A 131 -3.32 19.80 19.42
N GLY A 132 -3.42 20.78 20.31
CA GLY A 132 -4.17 20.69 21.57
C GLY A 132 -3.37 20.17 22.77
N GLY A 133 -4.07 19.93 23.88
CA GLY A 133 -3.49 19.45 25.14
C GLY A 133 -3.63 17.94 25.34
N ALA A 134 -3.04 17.38 26.40
CA ALA A 134 -2.97 15.93 26.64
C ALA A 134 -4.33 15.19 26.67
N ARG A 135 -5.43 15.87 27.02
CA ARG A 135 -6.80 15.31 27.02
C ARG A 135 -7.60 15.58 25.75
N SER A 136 -7.05 16.37 24.83
CA SER A 136 -7.72 16.79 23.60
C SER A 136 -6.76 16.77 22.41
N LEU A 137 -5.82 15.81 22.42
CA LEU A 137 -4.81 15.68 21.36
C LEU A 137 -5.54 15.41 20.04
N LYS A 138 -5.31 16.26 19.05
CA LYS A 138 -5.83 16.10 17.69
C LYS A 138 -4.67 15.91 16.74
N TYR A 139 -4.77 14.95 15.84
CA TYR A 139 -3.84 14.86 14.72
C TYR A 139 -4.44 15.60 13.52
N ILE A 140 -3.67 16.54 12.99
CA ILE A 140 -3.99 17.24 11.75
C ILE A 140 -2.99 16.77 10.70
N PHE A 141 -3.48 16.48 9.51
CA PHE A 141 -2.69 15.92 8.42
C PHE A 141 -2.39 17.01 7.41
N ASP A 142 -1.16 17.49 7.43
CA ASP A 142 -0.71 18.55 6.54
C ASP A 142 0.02 17.98 5.32
N LYS A 143 -0.10 18.69 4.20
CA LYS A 143 0.59 18.38 2.93
C LYS A 143 2.10 18.64 2.96
N ASP A 144 2.64 19.12 4.08
CA ASP A 144 3.98 19.70 4.17
C ASP A 144 5.13 18.67 4.24
N MET A 145 4.85 17.40 3.92
CA MET A 145 5.77 16.27 4.16
C MET A 145 6.54 15.76 2.94
N SER A 146 6.33 16.31 1.77
CA SER A 146 6.89 15.71 0.55
C SER A 146 8.37 16.03 0.37
N LYS A 147 9.03 16.60 1.40
CA LYS A 147 10.44 16.99 1.38
C LYS A 147 11.40 15.83 1.11
N ASN A 148 11.00 14.58 1.37
CA ASN A 148 11.82 13.39 1.11
C ASN A 148 11.23 12.40 0.08
N LEU A 149 9.97 12.54 -0.32
CA LEU A 149 9.33 11.63 -1.29
C LEU A 149 9.35 12.19 -2.72
N ILE A 150 9.32 13.53 -2.87
CA ILE A 150 9.32 14.24 -4.15
C ILE A 150 10.53 15.18 -4.17
N GLN A 151 11.40 15.04 -5.17
CA GLN A 151 12.45 16.03 -5.44
C GLN A 151 11.86 17.07 -6.39
N GLY A 152 11.56 18.28 -5.88
CA GLY A 152 10.95 19.35 -6.66
C GLY A 152 10.31 20.46 -5.80
N ASP A 153 9.83 21.51 -6.47
CA ASP A 153 9.40 22.77 -5.85
C ASP A 153 7.98 22.72 -5.27
N ASP A 154 7.04 22.03 -5.91
CA ASP A 154 5.69 21.83 -5.39
C ASP A 154 5.48 20.43 -4.84
N LYS A 155 5.58 20.36 -3.51
CA LYS A 155 5.43 19.17 -2.69
C LYS A 155 3.95 18.94 -2.34
N SER A 156 3.08 19.92 -2.49
CA SER A 156 1.68 19.84 -2.06
C SER A 156 0.75 19.12 -3.06
N MET A 157 1.21 18.94 -4.31
CA MET A 157 0.46 18.27 -5.36
C MET A 157 0.57 16.74 -5.29
N PRO A 158 -0.51 16.01 -5.65
CA PRO A 158 -0.46 14.56 -5.79
C PRO A 158 0.60 14.13 -6.81
N ILE A 159 1.13 12.92 -6.66
CA ILE A 159 2.01 12.28 -7.64
C ILE A 159 1.16 11.39 -8.54
N ARG A 160 1.31 11.52 -9.85
CA ARG A 160 0.61 10.66 -10.82
C ARG A 160 1.34 9.33 -10.97
N TYR A 161 0.62 8.24 -10.74
CA TYR A 161 1.07 6.88 -10.97
C TYR A 161 0.18 6.16 -12.00
N LYS A 162 0.73 5.12 -12.60
CA LYS A 162 0.03 4.17 -13.45
C LYS A 162 0.19 2.75 -12.90
N ALA A 163 -0.88 1.95 -12.91
CA ALA A 163 -0.78 0.53 -12.61
C ALA A 163 0.05 -0.18 -13.69
N THR A 164 0.96 -1.06 -13.27
CA THR A 164 1.75 -1.87 -14.20
C THR A 164 0.87 -2.93 -14.84
N ASP A 165 1.12 -3.24 -16.11
CA ASP A 165 0.38 -4.28 -16.84
C ASP A 165 0.44 -5.64 -16.12
N GLU A 166 1.60 -5.98 -15.54
CA GLU A 166 1.78 -7.20 -14.75
C GLU A 166 0.83 -7.25 -13.56
N SER A 167 0.71 -6.15 -12.80
CA SER A 167 -0.19 -6.10 -11.65
C SER A 167 -1.66 -6.15 -12.07
N LEU A 168 -2.03 -5.52 -13.18
CA LEU A 168 -3.39 -5.58 -13.72
C LEU A 168 -3.77 -7.02 -14.13
N GLN A 169 -2.83 -7.79 -14.68
CA GLN A 169 -3.06 -9.21 -14.96
C GLN A 169 -3.13 -10.03 -13.67
N ARG A 170 -2.24 -9.76 -12.71
CA ARG A 170 -2.25 -10.41 -11.39
C ARG A 170 -3.61 -10.23 -10.72
N VAL A 171 -4.15 -9.02 -10.63
CA VAL A 171 -5.46 -8.74 -10.01
C VAL A 171 -6.59 -9.57 -10.62
N LYS A 172 -6.61 -9.77 -11.95
CA LYS A 172 -7.62 -10.62 -12.61
C LYS A 172 -7.55 -12.09 -12.17
N THR A 173 -6.37 -12.54 -11.73
CA THR A 173 -6.10 -13.91 -11.28
C THR A 173 -6.17 -14.08 -9.76
N LEU A 174 -6.22 -12.98 -8.99
CA LEU A 174 -6.42 -13.00 -7.54
C LEU A 174 -7.87 -13.40 -7.24
N LYS A 175 -8.10 -14.70 -7.22
CA LYS A 175 -9.38 -15.30 -6.84
C LYS A 175 -9.11 -16.29 -5.72
N CYS A 176 -9.82 -16.11 -4.62
CA CYS A 176 -10.09 -17.22 -3.74
C CYS A 176 -11.47 -17.76 -4.06
N SER A 177 -11.50 -18.93 -4.67
CA SER A 177 -12.74 -19.72 -4.82
C SER A 177 -12.81 -20.70 -3.67
N GLU A 178 -13.96 -20.75 -3.00
CA GLU A 178 -14.34 -21.81 -2.06
C GLU A 178 -14.25 -23.21 -2.71
#